data_AF-A0A1G1CHS1-F1
#
_entry.id   AF-A0A1G1CHS1-F1
#
_cell.length_a   1.000
_cell.length_b   1.000
_cell.length_c   1.000
_cell.angle_alpha   90.00
_cell.angle_beta   90.00
_cell.angle_gamma   90.00
#
_symmetry.space_group_name_H-M   'P 1'
#
loop_
_entity.id
_entity.type
_entity.pdbx_description
1 polymer ?
#
loop_
_entity_poly.entity_id
_entity_poly.type
_entity_poly.pdbx_seq_one_letter_code
_entity_poly.pdbx_strand_id
1 'polypeptide(L)'
;MRQKGVIRYKNDQYYNKNPDSVSEEAEWTFGLSWLALIYITLGNRAKAENYITRMLQATTDKGVPELFFSNSKKHNENNPLGWSESLFIVALYEMNLKYLEPATTIESQLKNQIVDSLYQAD
;
A
#
# COMPACT_ATOMS: atom_id res chain seq x y z
N MET A 1 -5.99 -11.04 9.36
CA MET A 1 -4.75 -10.35 8.95
C MET A 1 -3.60 -10.76 9.87
N ARG A 2 -2.36 -10.62 9.43
CA ARG A 2 -1.14 -10.87 10.22
C ARG A 2 -0.28 -9.58 10.22
N GLN A 3 1.01 -9.65 10.56
CA GLN A 3 1.87 -8.47 10.75
C GLN A 3 2.32 -7.85 9.41
N LYS A 4 2.83 -8.67 8.50
CA LYS A 4 3.43 -8.28 7.20
C LYS A 4 2.52 -8.58 6.00
N GLY A 5 1.33 -9.13 6.25
CA GLY A 5 0.41 -9.45 5.18
C GLY A 5 -0.97 -9.89 5.64
N VAL A 6 -1.74 -10.36 4.67
CA VAL A 6 -3.09 -10.90 4.86
C VAL A 6 -3.08 -12.37 4.46
N ILE A 7 -3.79 -13.21 5.21
CA ILE A 7 -3.99 -14.61 4.81
C ILE A 7 -4.98 -14.66 3.64
N ARG A 8 -4.80 -15.60 2.70
CA ARG A 8 -5.78 -15.75 1.61
C ARG A 8 -7.12 -16.25 2.14
N TYR A 9 -7.08 -17.33 2.92
CA TYR A 9 -8.22 -17.94 3.58
C TYR A 9 -7.72 -18.77 4.77
N LYS A 10 -8.65 -19.13 5.66
CA LYS A 10 -8.35 -19.95 6.84
C LYS A 10 -7.84 -21.34 6.43
N ASN A 11 -6.80 -21.83 7.10
CA ASN A 11 -6.16 -23.14 6.85
C ASN A 11 -5.46 -23.25 5.48
N ASP A 12 -5.03 -22.13 4.90
CA ASP A 12 -4.19 -22.16 3.70
C ASP A 12 -2.87 -22.89 3.99
N GLN A 13 -2.63 -23.97 3.26
CA GLN A 13 -1.46 -24.83 3.42
C GLN A 13 -0.26 -24.36 2.59
N TYR A 14 -0.46 -23.40 1.68
CA TYR A 14 0.59 -22.93 0.79
C TYR A 14 1.66 -22.16 1.58
N TYR A 15 2.88 -22.73 1.60
CA TYR A 15 3.98 -22.31 2.47
C TYR A 15 3.66 -22.32 3.97
N ASN A 16 2.68 -23.12 4.39
CA ASN A 16 2.46 -23.46 5.79
C ASN A 16 3.60 -24.37 6.25
N LYS A 17 4.20 -24.05 7.40
CA LYS A 17 5.37 -24.77 7.94
C LYS A 17 5.08 -25.57 9.21
N ASN A 18 3.82 -25.64 9.63
CA ASN A 18 3.46 -26.33 10.86
C ASN A 18 3.26 -27.85 10.67
N PRO A 19 3.52 -28.65 11.72
CA PRO A 19 3.30 -30.10 11.69
C PRO A 19 1.85 -30.49 11.36
N ASP A 20 0.88 -29.65 11.75
CA ASP A 20 -0.55 -29.85 11.49
C ASP A 20 -1.00 -29.39 10.11
N SER A 21 -0.10 -28.76 9.34
CA SER A 21 -0.35 -28.19 8.01
C SER A 21 -1.43 -27.10 7.93
N VAL A 22 -1.96 -26.57 9.06
CA VAL A 22 -3.11 -25.64 9.04
C VAL A 22 -3.00 -24.41 9.94
N SER A 23 -2.14 -24.42 10.97
CA SER A 23 -2.15 -23.33 11.98
C SER A 23 -1.24 -22.11 11.66
N GLU A 24 -0.45 -22.15 10.59
CA GLU A 24 0.46 -21.07 10.21
C GLU A 24 0.37 -20.71 8.71
N GLU A 25 -0.70 -20.00 8.34
CA GLU A 25 -0.81 -19.50 6.96
C GLU A 25 0.25 -18.42 6.67
N ALA A 26 0.72 -18.40 5.43
CA ALA A 26 1.62 -17.37 4.94
C ALA A 26 0.96 -15.98 4.94
N GLU A 27 1.80 -14.95 5.08
CA GLU A 27 1.38 -13.56 5.11
C GLU A 27 1.57 -12.93 3.73
N TRP A 28 0.50 -12.82 2.94
CA TRP A 28 0.58 -12.26 1.59
C TRP A 28 0.65 -10.74 1.61
N THR A 29 1.70 -10.18 1.02
CA THR A 29 2.00 -8.74 1.11
C THR A 29 0.99 -7.90 0.35
N PHE A 30 0.56 -8.35 -0.85
CA PHE A 30 -0.39 -7.61 -1.69
C PHE A 30 -1.72 -7.31 -0.96
N GLY A 31 -2.10 -8.15 0.01
CA GLY A 31 -3.28 -7.93 0.84
C GLY A 31 -3.24 -6.61 1.63
N LEU A 32 -2.06 -6.08 1.93
CA LEU A 32 -1.91 -4.75 2.55
C LEU A 32 -2.33 -3.65 1.57
N SER A 33 -1.85 -3.69 0.32
CA SER A 33 -2.27 -2.74 -0.72
C SER A 33 -3.76 -2.83 -1.02
N TRP A 34 -4.33 -4.04 -1.02
CA TRP A 34 -5.78 -4.24 -1.15
C TRP A 34 -6.57 -3.57 -0.01
N LEU A 35 -6.13 -3.75 1.23
CA LEU A 35 -6.75 -3.08 2.38
C LEU A 35 -6.60 -1.55 2.30
N ALA A 36 -5.44 -1.05 1.86
CA ALA A 36 -5.25 0.38 1.62
C ALA A 36 -6.30 0.91 0.64
N LEU A 37 -6.45 0.27 -0.53
CA LEU A 37 -7.45 0.66 -1.53
C LEU A 37 -8.88 0.65 -0.98
N ILE A 38 -9.28 -0.38 -0.23
CA ILE A 38 -10.60 -0.42 0.42
C ILE A 38 -10.80 0.82 1.31
N TYR A 39 -9.81 1.17 2.14
CA TYR A 39 -9.93 2.31 3.05
C TYR A 39 -9.82 3.66 2.32
N ILE A 40 -9.09 3.73 1.20
CA ILE A 40 -9.11 4.89 0.30
C ILE A 40 -10.54 5.07 -0.23
N THR A 41 -11.18 4.02 -0.75
CA THR A 41 -12.56 4.06 -1.26
C THR A 41 -13.54 4.51 -0.18
N LEU A 42 -13.42 3.98 1.04
CA LEU A 42 -14.26 4.35 2.19
C LEU A 42 -13.97 5.77 2.76
N GLY A 43 -12.99 6.49 2.24
CA GLY A 43 -12.62 7.83 2.74
C GLY A 43 -11.87 7.80 4.09
N ASN A 44 -11.41 6.64 4.54
CA ASN A 44 -10.68 6.50 5.80
C ASN A 44 -9.16 6.63 5.55
N ARG A 45 -8.71 7.88 5.46
CA ARG A 45 -7.30 8.23 5.20
C ARG A 45 -6.33 7.59 6.19
N ALA A 46 -6.60 7.69 7.50
CA ALA A 46 -5.69 7.18 8.52
C ALA A 46 -5.47 5.66 8.41
N LYS A 47 -6.52 4.89 8.13
CA LYS A 47 -6.37 3.44 7.88
C LYS A 47 -5.66 3.16 6.56
N ALA A 48 -5.96 3.89 5.49
CA ALA A 48 -5.25 3.76 4.22
C ALA A 48 -3.74 3.97 4.40
N GLU A 49 -3.34 5.07 5.06
CA GLU A 49 -1.95 5.38 5.39
C GLU A 49 -1.30 4.28 6.21
N ASN A 50 -1.99 3.75 7.22
CA ASN A 50 -1.48 2.64 8.01
C ASN A 50 -1.11 1.42 7.15
N TYR A 51 -1.96 1.04 6.20
CA TYR A 51 -1.67 -0.08 5.30
C TYR A 51 -0.57 0.22 4.29
N ILE A 52 -0.49 1.45 3.76
CA ILE A 52 0.62 1.88 2.91
C ILE A 52 1.95 1.83 3.68
N THR A 53 2.00 2.33 4.92
CA THR A 53 3.20 2.25 5.76
C THR A 53 3.61 0.80 6.03
N ARG A 54 2.66 -0.08 6.32
CA ARG A 54 2.94 -1.51 6.50
C ARG A 54 3.44 -2.17 5.22
N MET A 55 2.92 -1.74 4.07
CA MET A 55 3.37 -2.21 2.76
C MET A 55 4.83 -1.79 2.51
N LEU A 56 5.18 -0.54 2.81
CA LEU A 56 6.57 -0.05 2.77
C LEU A 56 7.49 -0.85 3.71
N GLN A 57 7.02 -1.25 4.89
CA GLN A 57 7.79 -2.07 5.82
C GLN A 57 7.96 -3.52 5.36
N ALA A 58 7.12 -4.00 4.44
CA ALA A 58 7.16 -5.35 3.90
C ALA A 58 8.05 -5.47 2.64
N THR A 59 8.59 -4.36 2.13
CA THR A 59 9.51 -4.37 0.98
C THR A 59 10.88 -4.93 1.37
N THR A 60 11.62 -5.32 0.34
CA THR A 60 13.01 -5.79 0.42
C THR A 60 13.88 -4.91 -0.47
N ASP A 61 15.18 -5.22 -0.50
CA ASP A 61 16.13 -4.63 -1.43
C ASP A 61 15.77 -4.87 -2.92
N LYS A 62 15.06 -5.95 -3.22
CA LYS A 62 14.63 -6.32 -4.58
C LYS A 62 13.23 -5.83 -4.96
N GLY A 63 12.48 -5.28 -4.00
CA GLY A 63 11.08 -4.92 -4.19
C GLY A 63 10.16 -5.69 -3.24
N VAL A 64 8.92 -5.89 -3.67
CA VAL A 64 7.84 -6.46 -2.87
C VAL A 64 7.76 -7.98 -3.09
N PRO A 65 7.98 -8.80 -2.05
CA PRO A 65 7.85 -10.25 -2.18
C PRO A 65 6.39 -10.69 -2.27
N GLU A 66 6.12 -11.91 -2.74
CA GLU A 66 4.79 -12.51 -2.71
C GLU A 66 4.24 -12.59 -1.28
N LEU A 67 5.03 -13.16 -0.38
CA LEU A 67 4.61 -13.44 1.00
C LEU A 67 5.78 -13.57 1.96
N PHE A 68 5.47 -13.44 3.25
CA PHE A 68 6.32 -13.87 4.35
C PHE A 68 5.82 -15.20 4.91
N PHE A 69 6.75 -16.07 5.32
CA PHE A 69 6.39 -17.24 6.10
C PHE A 69 5.77 -16.80 7.44
N SER A 70 4.82 -17.58 7.94
CA SER A 70 4.13 -17.26 9.20
C SER A 70 5.12 -17.01 10.33
N ASN A 71 4.86 -15.98 11.13
CA ASN A 71 5.69 -15.60 12.28
C ASN A 71 7.18 -15.38 11.94
N SER A 72 7.51 -15.11 10.68
CA SER A 72 8.89 -15.02 10.20
C SER A 72 9.19 -13.68 9.53
N LYS A 73 10.48 -13.37 9.45
CA LYS A 73 11.02 -12.29 8.60
C LYS A 73 11.47 -12.82 7.24
N LYS A 74 11.45 -14.14 7.04
CA LYS A 74 11.83 -14.76 5.77
C LYS A 74 10.64 -14.68 4.80
N HIS A 75 10.89 -14.11 3.63
CA HIS A 75 9.98 -14.17 2.49
C HIS A 75 10.30 -15.38 1.61
N ASN A 76 9.41 -15.73 0.69
CA ASN A 76 9.70 -16.77 -0.30
C ASN A 76 10.53 -16.23 -1.48
N GLU A 77 10.88 -17.10 -2.42
CA GLU A 77 11.73 -16.82 -3.57
C GLU A 77 11.11 -15.87 -4.60
N ASN A 78 9.78 -15.73 -4.60
CA ASN A 78 9.05 -14.81 -5.48
C ASN A 78 9.21 -13.37 -4.98
N ASN A 79 10.42 -12.83 -5.16
CA ASN A 79 10.80 -11.49 -4.73
C ASN A 79 11.68 -10.80 -5.79
N PRO A 80 11.13 -9.83 -6.55
CA PRO A 80 9.77 -9.27 -6.41
C PRO A 80 8.68 -10.15 -7.04
N LEU A 81 7.43 -9.99 -6.59
CA LEU A 81 6.25 -10.52 -7.27
C LEU A 81 5.51 -9.38 -7.99
N GLY A 82 5.33 -9.52 -9.31
CA GLY A 82 4.70 -8.48 -10.15
C GLY A 82 3.28 -8.08 -9.71
N TRP A 83 2.50 -9.01 -9.14
CA TRP A 83 1.17 -8.67 -8.62
C TRP A 83 1.24 -7.80 -7.36
N SER A 84 2.13 -8.14 -6.42
CA SER A 84 2.30 -7.32 -5.21
C SER A 84 2.83 -5.92 -5.55
N GLU A 85 3.77 -5.83 -6.50
CA GLU A 85 4.30 -4.55 -7.00
C GLU A 85 3.22 -3.69 -7.66
N SER A 86 2.50 -4.25 -8.63
CA SER A 86 1.47 -3.52 -9.37
C SER A 86 0.37 -3.00 -8.44
N LEU A 87 -0.10 -3.81 -7.50
CA LEU A 87 -1.14 -3.38 -6.57
C LEU A 87 -0.63 -2.31 -5.59
N PHE A 88 0.65 -2.36 -5.21
CA PHE A 88 1.24 -1.32 -4.38
C PHE A 88 1.35 0.02 -5.13
N ILE A 89 1.79 0.01 -6.39
CA ILE A 89 1.82 1.21 -7.25
C ILE A 89 0.42 1.82 -7.38
N VAL A 90 -0.61 0.99 -7.64
CA VAL A 90 -2.00 1.46 -7.74
C VAL A 90 -2.45 2.07 -6.41
N ALA A 91 -2.16 1.45 -5.27
CA ALA A 91 -2.52 1.99 -3.96
C ALA A 91 -1.86 3.35 -3.67
N LEU A 92 -0.58 3.51 -4.04
CA LEU A 92 0.11 4.81 -3.93
C LEU A 92 -0.48 5.87 -4.86
N TYR A 93 -0.78 5.49 -6.10
CA TYR A 93 -1.39 6.39 -7.08
C TYR A 93 -2.76 6.90 -6.59
N GLU A 94 -3.63 6.01 -6.13
CA GLU A 94 -4.96 6.36 -5.61
C GLU A 94 -4.86 7.20 -4.32
N MET A 95 -3.93 6.88 -3.43
CA MET A 95 -3.66 7.65 -2.22
C MET A 95 -3.25 9.09 -2.58
N ASN A 96 -2.35 9.23 -3.55
CA ASN A 96 -1.87 10.51 -4.02
C ASN A 96 -2.97 11.32 -4.70
N LEU A 97 -3.72 10.71 -5.62
CA LEU A 97 -4.85 11.37 -6.28
C LEU A 97 -5.89 11.87 -5.29
N LYS A 98 -6.18 11.10 -4.25
CA LYS A 98 -7.28 11.43 -3.32
C LYS A 98 -6.89 12.41 -2.22
N TYR A 99 -5.64 12.38 -1.76
CA TYR A 99 -5.24 13.07 -0.54
C TYR A 99 -3.99 13.96 -0.65
N LEU A 100 -3.29 13.94 -1.79
CA LEU A 100 -2.30 14.98 -2.07
C LEU A 100 -2.97 16.11 -2.85
N GLU A 101 -2.65 17.34 -2.46
CA GLU A 101 -3.03 18.51 -3.23
C GLU A 101 -2.49 18.37 -4.66
N PRO A 102 -3.34 18.52 -5.69
CA PRO A 102 -2.87 18.58 -7.05
C PRO A 102 -1.82 19.69 -7.18
N ALA A 103 -0.70 19.42 -7.88
CA ALA A 103 0.24 20.48 -8.24
C ALA A 103 -0.45 21.64 -9.01
N THR A 104 -1.55 21.33 -9.70
CA THR A 104 -2.44 22.30 -10.35
C THR A 104 -3.12 23.26 -9.37
N THR A 105 -3.36 22.87 -8.11
CA THR A 105 -3.90 23.78 -7.09
C THR A 105 -2.89 24.88 -6.78
N ILE A 106 -1.60 24.56 -6.63
CA ILE A 106 -0.54 25.55 -6.37
C ILE A 106 -0.33 26.44 -7.60
N GLU A 107 -0.27 25.88 -8.82
CA GLU A 107 -0.16 26.70 -10.03
C GLU A 107 -1.38 27.61 -10.24
N SER A 108 -2.59 27.13 -9.95
CA SER A 108 -3.81 27.93 -10.04
C SER A 108 -3.86 29.03 -8.97
N GLN A 109 -3.43 28.73 -7.74
CA GLN A 109 -3.32 29.70 -6.65
C GLN A 109 -2.27 30.78 -6.94
N LEU A 110 -1.11 30.39 -7.47
CA LEU A 110 -0.06 31.34 -7.88
C LEU A 110 -0.52 32.22 -9.04
N LYS A 111 -1.19 31.66 -10.06
CA LYS A 111 -1.76 32.43 -11.16
C LYS A 111 -2.79 33.44 -10.66
N ASN A 112 -3.69 33.03 -9.77
CA ASN A 112 -4.69 33.93 -9.21
C ASN A 112 -4.05 35.03 -8.37
N GLN A 113 -3.05 34.73 -7.53
CA GLN A 113 -2.32 35.74 -6.75
C GLN A 113 -1.58 36.76 -7.65
N ILE A 114 -0.95 36.32 -8.74
CA ILE A 114 -0.28 37.22 -9.69
C ILE A 114 -1.32 38.13 -10.35
N VAL A 115 -2.44 37.56 -10.80
CA VAL A 115 -3.51 38.32 -11.44
C VAL A 115 -4.11 39.35 -10.47
N ASP A 116 -4.41 38.96 -9.24
CA ASP A 116 -4.95 39.87 -8.22
C ASP A 116 -3.96 41.00 -7.88
N SER A 117 -2.66 40.71 -7.83
CA SER A 117 -1.62 41.72 -7.60
C SER A 117 -1.47 42.73 -8.75
N LEU A 118 -1.78 42.32 -9.98
CA LEU A 118 -1.79 43.20 -11.15
C LEU A 118 -3.03 44.11 -11.16
N TYR A 119 -4.16 43.65 -10.62
CA TYR A 119 -5.41 44.43 -10.56
C TYR A 119 -5.51 45.37 -9.34
N GLN A 120 -4.64 45.21 -8.33
CA GLN A 120 -4.57 46.08 -7.15
C GLN A 120 -3.52 47.22 -7.30
N ALA A 121 -2.87 47.31 -8.46
CA ALA A 121 -1.80 48.28 -8.74
C ALA A 121 -2.26 49.56 -9.45
N ASP A 122 -3.58 49.74 -9.65
CA ASP A 122 -4.24 50.95 -10.18
C ASP A 122 -5.06 51.65 -9.07
#